data_AF-A0A239CJV6-F1
#
_entry.id   AF-A0A239CJV6-F1
#
_cell.length_a   1.000
_cell.length_b   1.000
_cell.length_c   1.000
_cell.angle_alpha   90.00
_cell.angle_beta   90.00
_cell.angle_gamma   90.00
#
_symmetry.space_group_name_H-M   'P 1'
#
loop_
_entity.id
_entity.type
_entity.pdbx_description
1 polymer ?
#
loop_
_entity_poly.entity_id
_entity_poly.type
_entity_poly.pdbx_seq_one_letter_code
_entity_poly.pdbx_strand_id
1 'polypeptide(L)'
;MRRVDGLCWAVTDGPEGSAAVELPADAAGARLLDEQAGGAFWCARRAGGCGALLAVVTDGDTAAFRHTGGQPCALVARPATAARAYDPLRYRPALTAWLTGQGHRPRVETLTGRDGPVGLHVAVDALGAALEVQLTPLGDTAWRARDDRLRRTARSVTWLYGPGADDAAATEASVRGAALSLRRHDRGLLVGVRDAGDRVRWVRSAACALTADGVTAPGLAEARAAHVQRSAARQDAARRAARQAAREVAQRSRRPGAVPWDVRTGTLPYPAAG
;
A
#
# COMPACT_ATOMS: atom_id res chain seq x y z
N MET A 1 26.03 -16.68 10.18
CA MET A 1 26.05 -15.19 10.19
C MET A 1 25.51 -14.71 11.52
N ARG A 2 26.35 -14.13 12.39
CA ARG A 2 25.87 -13.38 13.56
C ARG A 2 25.20 -12.10 13.03
N ARG A 3 23.93 -11.86 13.37
CA ARG A 3 23.32 -10.55 13.12
C ARG A 3 24.06 -9.55 13.98
N VAL A 4 24.48 -8.44 13.38
CA VAL A 4 24.93 -7.28 14.12
C VAL A 4 23.73 -6.79 14.93
N ASP A 5 23.80 -6.92 16.26
CA ASP A 5 22.79 -6.30 17.14
C ASP A 5 22.90 -4.78 16.95
N GLY A 6 21.87 -4.21 16.31
CA GLY A 6 21.82 -2.79 15.96
C GLY A 6 20.57 -2.42 15.18
N LEU A 7 20.28 -1.13 15.13
CA LEU A 7 19.14 -0.56 14.41
C LEU A 7 19.56 -0.15 13.00
N CYS A 8 18.63 -0.22 12.04
CA CYS A 8 18.83 0.38 10.71
C CYS A 8 18.25 1.80 10.61
N TRP A 9 17.72 2.34 11.71
CA TRP A 9 16.93 3.57 11.72
C TRP A 9 17.36 4.49 12.85
N ALA A 10 17.41 5.79 12.53
CA ALA A 10 17.70 6.85 13.48
C ALA A 10 17.00 8.15 13.05
N VAL A 11 17.08 9.19 13.87
CA VAL A 11 16.83 10.58 13.47
C VAL A 11 18.11 11.40 13.56
N THR A 12 18.18 12.51 12.82
CA THR A 12 19.36 13.40 12.72
C THR A 12 19.14 14.80 13.32
N ASP A 13 17.95 15.05 13.88
CA ASP A 13 17.53 16.34 14.43
C ASP A 13 17.23 16.27 15.95
N GLY A 14 17.89 15.37 16.66
CA GLY A 14 17.78 15.19 18.11
C GLY A 14 16.81 14.08 18.56
N PRO A 15 16.71 13.80 19.87
CA PRO A 15 15.96 12.65 20.41
C PRO A 15 14.43 12.75 20.22
N GLU A 16 13.91 13.96 20.08
CA GLU A 16 12.50 14.25 19.76
C GLU A 16 12.26 14.50 18.27
N GLY A 17 13.30 14.28 17.47
CA GLY A 17 13.38 14.61 16.07
C GLY A 17 12.40 13.84 15.18
N SER A 18 12.30 14.30 13.94
CA SER A 18 11.49 13.70 12.88
C SER A 18 12.23 13.50 11.56
N ALA A 19 13.49 13.94 11.46
CA ALA A 19 14.35 13.73 10.30
C ALA A 19 14.90 12.30 10.31
N ALA A 20 13.99 11.34 10.09
CA ALA A 20 14.27 9.92 10.10
C ALA A 20 15.13 9.50 8.90
N VAL A 21 16.18 8.74 9.17
CA VAL A 21 17.12 8.20 8.19
C VAL A 21 17.20 6.69 8.29
N GLU A 22 17.36 6.06 7.13
CA GLU A 22 17.67 4.64 7.00
C GLU A 22 19.18 4.53 6.82
N LEU A 23 19.82 3.64 7.57
CA LEU A 23 21.23 3.35 7.36
C LEU A 23 21.39 2.55 6.05
N PRO A 24 22.25 2.99 5.12
CA PRO A 24 22.60 2.19 3.96
C PRO A 24 23.14 0.83 4.37
N ALA A 25 22.81 -0.20 3.59
CA ALA A 25 23.20 -1.58 3.92
C ALA A 25 24.72 -1.78 3.80
N ASP A 26 25.38 -1.04 2.91
CA ASP A 26 26.80 -1.11 2.65
C ASP A 26 27.62 -0.14 3.52
N ALA A 27 28.83 -0.55 3.88
CA ALA A 27 29.71 0.21 4.76
C ALA A 27 30.16 1.56 4.18
N ALA A 28 30.19 1.74 2.86
CA ALA A 28 30.59 3.00 2.24
C ALA A 28 29.48 4.05 2.35
N GLY A 29 28.24 3.67 2.02
CA GLY A 29 27.06 4.51 2.19
C GLY A 29 26.82 4.87 3.66
N ALA A 30 27.03 3.93 4.59
CA ALA A 30 26.90 4.19 6.01
C ALA A 30 27.89 5.26 6.52
N ARG A 31 29.16 5.20 6.08
CA ARG A 31 30.17 6.22 6.42
C ARG A 31 29.85 7.58 5.82
N LEU A 32 29.41 7.60 4.56
CA LEU A 32 28.98 8.84 3.92
C LEU A 32 27.81 9.49 4.67
N LEU A 33 26.84 8.70 5.12
CA LEU A 33 25.74 9.21 5.94
C LEU A 33 26.24 9.75 7.28
N ASP A 34 27.17 9.06 7.94
CA ASP A 34 27.77 9.46 9.22
C ASP A 34 28.47 10.82 9.11
N GLU A 35 29.30 11.00 8.07
CA GLU A 35 29.99 12.24 7.74
C GLU A 35 29.00 13.37 7.45
N GLN A 36 27.96 13.12 6.65
CA GLN A 36 26.95 14.12 6.30
C GLN A 36 26.11 14.60 7.48
N ALA A 37 25.86 13.72 8.46
CA ALA A 37 25.09 14.06 9.66
C ALA A 37 25.97 14.54 10.82
N GLY A 38 27.30 14.58 10.65
CA GLY A 38 28.23 14.98 11.71
C GLY A 38 28.24 14.03 12.91
N GLY A 39 27.98 12.73 12.69
CA GLY A 39 27.95 11.71 13.75
C GLY A 39 26.78 11.84 14.74
N ALA A 40 25.79 12.68 14.45
CA ALA A 40 24.72 13.00 15.36
C ALA A 40 23.45 12.21 15.00
N PHE A 41 23.30 11.02 15.57
CA PHE A 41 22.14 10.16 15.37
C PHE A 41 21.47 9.83 16.69
N TRP A 42 20.13 9.76 16.70
CA TRP A 42 19.39 9.43 17.92
C TRP A 42 18.35 8.35 17.69
N CYS A 43 18.13 7.54 18.74
CA CYS A 43 17.03 6.60 18.83
C CYS A 43 15.75 7.36 19.19
N ALA A 44 14.95 7.76 18.19
CA ALA A 44 13.85 8.71 18.37
C ALA A 44 12.77 8.24 19.37
N ARG A 45 12.44 9.07 20.36
CA ARG A 45 11.35 8.75 21.31
C ARG A 45 9.98 8.71 20.64
N ARG A 46 9.79 9.51 19.59
CA ARG A 46 8.56 9.51 18.77
C ARG A 46 8.33 8.20 18.00
N ALA A 47 9.38 7.40 17.80
CA ALA A 47 9.30 6.04 17.28
C ALA A 47 9.24 4.98 18.41
N GLY A 48 9.03 5.36 19.66
CA GLY A 48 9.11 4.46 20.82
C GLY A 48 10.54 4.06 21.21
N GLY A 49 11.55 4.81 20.73
CA GLY A 49 12.94 4.66 21.12
C GLY A 49 13.25 5.26 22.49
N CYS A 50 14.50 5.13 22.93
CA CYS A 50 14.95 5.58 24.25
C CYS A 50 15.47 7.03 24.29
N GLY A 51 15.71 7.66 23.12
CA GLY A 51 16.31 8.99 23.01
C GLY A 51 17.84 9.01 23.11
N ALA A 52 18.50 7.87 23.27
CA ALA A 52 19.96 7.82 23.35
C ALA A 52 20.63 8.13 22.01
N LEU A 53 21.87 8.62 22.09
CA LEU A 53 22.74 8.80 20.95
C LEU A 53 23.12 7.45 20.34
N LEU A 54 23.18 7.42 19.02
CA LEU A 54 23.55 6.27 18.21
C LEU A 54 24.87 6.57 17.50
N ALA A 55 25.73 5.58 17.41
CA ALA A 55 26.92 5.60 16.56
C ALA A 55 26.71 4.65 15.39
N VAL A 56 27.24 5.01 14.22
CA VAL A 56 27.35 4.10 13.09
C VAL A 56 28.49 3.12 13.38
N VAL A 57 28.19 1.83 13.30
CA VAL A 57 29.18 0.75 13.46
C VAL A 57 29.16 -0.11 12.22
N THR A 58 30.33 -0.31 11.62
CA THR A 58 30.53 -1.19 10.47
C THR A 58 31.23 -2.47 10.90
N ASP A 59 30.73 -3.63 10.47
CA ASP A 59 31.35 -4.95 10.63
C ASP A 59 31.41 -5.63 9.25
N GLY A 60 32.61 -5.67 8.66
CA GLY A 60 32.80 -6.02 7.25
C GLY A 60 31.98 -5.11 6.33
N ASP A 61 31.14 -5.72 5.48
CA ASP A 61 30.25 -5.00 4.56
C ASP A 61 28.93 -4.55 5.20
N THR A 62 28.66 -4.95 6.45
CA THR A 62 27.39 -4.62 7.12
C THR A 62 27.54 -3.40 8.01
N ALA A 63 26.49 -2.57 8.08
CA ALA A 63 26.43 -1.42 8.96
C ALA A 63 25.19 -1.46 9.86
N ALA A 64 25.32 -0.96 11.09
CA ALA A 64 24.19 -0.78 12.00
C ALA A 64 24.38 0.44 12.92
N PHE A 65 23.28 1.05 13.34
CA PHE A 65 23.28 2.01 14.43
C PHE A 65 23.33 1.27 15.77
N ARG A 66 24.30 1.63 16.62
CA ARG A 66 24.42 1.12 17.98
C ARG A 66 24.29 2.23 19.01
N HIS A 67 23.63 1.91 20.12
CA HIS A 67 23.52 2.83 21.24
C HIS A 67 24.90 3.03 21.85
N THR A 68 25.29 4.28 22.10
CA THR A 68 26.56 4.60 22.77
C THR A 68 26.48 4.52 24.30
N GLY A 69 25.29 4.22 24.84
CA GLY A 69 25.05 4.03 26.28
C GLY A 69 24.25 2.75 26.56
N GLY A 70 24.37 2.23 27.80
CA GLY A 70 23.75 0.97 28.23
C GLY A 70 22.26 1.04 28.58
N GLN A 71 21.52 2.03 28.07
CA GLN A 71 20.09 2.15 28.37
C GLN A 71 19.30 1.06 27.63
N PRO A 72 18.39 0.34 28.31
CA PRO A 72 17.55 -0.65 27.65
C PRO A 72 16.65 0.04 26.62
N CYS A 73 16.58 -0.53 25.41
CA CYS A 73 15.79 0.02 24.32
C CYS A 73 14.85 -1.04 23.74
N ALA A 74 13.54 -0.74 23.73
CA ALA A 74 12.52 -1.62 23.17
C ALA A 74 12.74 -1.91 21.67
N LEU A 75 13.30 -0.95 20.93
CA LEU A 75 13.57 -1.12 19.50
C LEU A 75 14.74 -2.06 19.23
N VAL A 76 15.74 -2.13 20.12
CA VAL A 76 16.83 -3.10 20.02
C VAL A 76 16.34 -4.51 20.33
N ALA A 77 15.44 -4.65 21.30
CA ALA A 77 14.81 -5.94 21.60
C ALA A 77 13.87 -6.43 20.48
N ARG A 78 13.41 -5.51 19.62
CA ARG A 78 12.47 -5.78 18.52
C ARG A 78 12.90 -5.07 17.23
N PRO A 79 14.04 -5.44 16.64
CA PRO A 79 14.59 -4.71 15.49
C PRO A 79 13.66 -4.78 14.26
N ALA A 80 12.90 -5.88 14.11
CA ALA A 80 11.89 -6.03 13.07
C ALA A 80 10.74 -5.01 13.16
N THR A 81 10.47 -4.44 14.34
CA THR A 81 9.43 -3.41 14.51
C THR A 81 9.96 -1.99 14.35
N ALA A 82 11.29 -1.80 14.37
CA ALA A 82 11.89 -0.48 14.27
C ALA A 82 11.52 0.20 12.94
N ALA A 83 11.61 -0.50 11.80
CA ALA A 83 11.24 0.08 10.51
C ALA A 83 9.83 0.69 10.50
N ARG A 84 8.84 -0.08 10.98
CA ARG A 84 7.44 0.37 11.08
C ARG A 84 7.27 1.57 12.01
N ALA A 85 8.04 1.61 13.10
CA ALA A 85 7.96 2.71 14.06
C ALA A 85 8.53 4.03 13.51
N TYR A 86 9.53 3.96 12.63
CA TYR A 86 10.12 5.15 11.98
C TYR A 86 9.39 5.59 10.72
N ASP A 87 8.63 4.72 10.06
CA ASP A 87 7.92 5.05 8.82
C ASP A 87 7.07 6.33 8.91
N PRO A 88 6.19 6.53 9.92
CA PRO A 88 5.45 7.79 10.06
C PRO A 88 6.36 9.04 10.13
N LEU A 89 7.52 8.93 10.78
CA LEU A 89 8.49 10.04 10.86
C LEU A 89 9.10 10.37 9.50
N ARG A 90 9.33 9.37 8.64
CA ARG A 90 9.86 9.59 7.28
C ARG A 90 8.86 10.26 6.35
N TYR A 91 7.60 9.84 6.41
CA TYR A 91 6.59 10.31 5.47
C TYR A 91 5.98 11.65 5.88
N ARG A 92 5.83 11.92 7.19
CA ARG A 92 5.15 13.12 7.70
C ARG A 92 5.76 14.43 7.18
N PRO A 93 7.07 14.72 7.29
CA PRO A 93 7.63 15.99 6.87
C PRO A 93 7.41 16.28 5.38
N ALA A 94 7.56 15.28 4.52
CA ALA A 94 7.39 15.50 3.08
C ALA A 94 5.93 15.53 2.63
N LEU A 95 5.02 14.83 3.32
CA LEU A 95 3.59 14.98 3.08
C LEU A 95 3.15 16.39 3.46
N THR A 96 3.59 16.88 4.63
CA THR A 96 3.35 18.26 5.05
C THR A 96 3.90 19.23 4.01
N ALA A 97 5.17 19.09 3.61
CA ALA A 97 5.81 19.98 2.64
C ALA A 97 5.10 19.97 1.27
N TRP A 98 4.66 18.81 0.79
CA TRP A 98 3.93 18.69 -0.47
C TRP A 98 2.58 19.42 -0.43
N LEU A 99 1.84 19.31 0.69
CA LEU A 99 0.54 19.94 0.84
C LEU A 99 0.66 21.44 1.12
N THR A 100 1.61 21.86 1.95
CA THR A 100 1.87 23.29 2.19
C THR A 100 2.39 23.99 0.95
N GLY A 101 3.18 23.31 0.11
CA GLY A 101 3.61 23.81 -1.20
C GLY A 101 2.46 24.08 -2.18
N GLN A 102 1.27 23.51 -1.94
CA GLN A 102 0.04 23.77 -2.69
C GLN A 102 -0.85 24.84 -2.01
N GLY A 103 -0.38 25.47 -0.93
CA GLY A 103 -1.15 26.45 -0.16
C GLY A 103 -2.09 25.86 0.90
N HIS A 104 -2.05 24.54 1.14
CA HIS A 104 -2.89 23.89 2.15
C HIS A 104 -2.29 23.96 3.55
N ARG A 105 -3.15 23.83 4.57
CA ARG A 105 -2.74 23.72 5.98
C ARG A 105 -3.12 22.34 6.53
N PRO A 106 -2.30 21.30 6.28
CA PRO A 106 -2.64 19.94 6.69
C PRO A 106 -2.48 19.74 8.19
N ARG A 107 -3.45 19.04 8.81
CA ARG A 107 -3.32 18.48 10.15
C ARG A 107 -2.93 17.00 10.02
N VAL A 108 -1.77 16.63 10.54
CA VAL A 108 -1.20 15.28 10.39
C VAL A 108 -1.13 14.56 11.73
N GLU A 109 -1.80 13.42 11.81
CA GLU A 109 -1.85 12.55 12.98
C GLU A 109 -1.23 11.20 12.67
N THR A 110 -0.44 10.67 13.60
CA THR A 110 0.08 9.31 13.50
C THR A 110 -0.98 8.34 13.98
N LEU A 111 -1.21 7.30 13.19
CA LEU A 111 -2.21 6.29 13.49
C LEU A 111 -1.54 5.10 14.16
N THR A 112 -2.06 4.69 15.30
CA THR A 112 -1.53 3.58 16.09
C THR A 112 -2.52 2.41 16.08
N GLY A 113 -2.03 1.24 15.70
CA GLY A 113 -2.74 -0.04 15.83
C GLY A 113 -2.20 -0.85 17.01
N ARG A 114 -2.63 -2.12 17.11
CA ARG A 114 -2.22 -3.04 18.18
C ARG A 114 -0.70 -3.23 18.26
N ASP A 115 -0.04 -3.28 17.10
CA ASP A 115 1.38 -3.62 16.98
C ASP A 115 2.26 -2.38 16.71
N GLY A 116 1.75 -1.18 17.01
CA GLY A 116 2.46 0.09 16.82
C GLY A 116 1.87 0.95 15.68
N PRO A 117 2.64 1.90 15.15
CA PRO A 117 2.16 2.79 14.11
C PRO A 117 1.78 2.05 12.83
N VAL A 118 0.62 2.40 12.27
CA VAL A 118 0.09 1.78 11.04
C VAL A 118 0.06 2.73 9.84
N GLY A 119 0.23 4.03 10.07
CA GLY A 119 0.10 5.03 9.04
C GLY A 119 -0.03 6.46 9.53
N LEU A 120 -0.49 7.34 8.64
CA LEU A 120 -0.79 8.74 8.92
C LEU A 120 -2.21 9.08 8.47
N HIS A 121 -2.93 9.86 9.27
CA HIS A 121 -4.15 10.53 8.87
C HIS A 121 -3.82 12.00 8.61
N VAL A 122 -4.26 12.52 7.46
CA VAL A 122 -4.06 13.92 7.08
C VAL A 122 -5.40 14.55 6.78
N ALA A 123 -5.80 15.56 7.56
CA ALA A 123 -6.99 16.36 7.30
C ALA A 123 -6.60 17.71 6.67
N VAL A 124 -7.33 18.10 5.62
CA VAL A 124 -7.24 19.43 4.99
C VAL A 124 -8.62 20.07 5.02
N ASP A 125 -8.91 20.76 6.12
CA ASP A 125 -10.26 21.25 6.46
C ASP A 125 -10.84 22.19 5.39
N ALA A 126 -10.00 23.04 4.79
CA ALA A 126 -10.42 23.97 3.73
C ALA A 126 -11.01 23.27 2.49
N LEU A 127 -10.65 22.00 2.26
CA LEU A 127 -11.18 21.19 1.17
C LEU A 127 -12.23 20.16 1.63
N GLY A 128 -12.40 20.00 2.95
CA GLY A 128 -13.10 18.85 3.53
C GLY A 128 -12.47 17.51 3.12
N ALA A 129 -11.17 17.49 2.81
CA ALA A 129 -10.48 16.31 2.30
C ALA A 129 -9.69 15.58 3.39
N ALA A 130 -9.69 14.25 3.33
CA ALA A 130 -8.88 13.39 4.17
C ALA A 130 -7.95 12.52 3.29
N LEU A 131 -6.68 12.45 3.68
CA LEU A 131 -5.71 11.48 3.16
C LEU A 131 -5.40 10.43 4.22
N GLU A 132 -5.51 9.17 3.84
CA GLU A 132 -5.10 8.04 4.66
C GLU A 132 -3.85 7.42 4.07
N VAL A 133 -2.74 7.57 4.79
CA VAL A 133 -1.45 6.99 4.38
C VAL A 133 -1.28 5.68 5.12
N GLN A 134 -1.53 4.57 4.43
CA GLN A 134 -1.38 3.25 5.00
C GLN A 134 0.06 2.76 4.80
N LEU A 135 0.80 2.59 5.90
CA LEU A 135 2.22 2.20 5.86
C LEU A 135 2.42 0.73 6.25
N THR A 136 1.44 0.13 6.93
CA THR A 136 1.43 -1.29 7.29
C THR A 136 0.22 -2.01 6.72
N PRO A 137 0.23 -3.35 6.61
CA PRO A 137 -0.95 -4.09 6.20
C PRO A 137 -2.11 -3.83 7.15
N LEU A 138 -3.31 -3.70 6.59
CA LEU A 138 -4.57 -3.57 7.29
C LEU A 138 -5.53 -4.57 6.67
N GLY A 139 -6.18 -5.41 7.48
CA GLY A 139 -7.14 -6.37 6.97
C GLY A 139 -8.35 -5.69 6.34
N ASP A 140 -8.92 -6.29 5.29
CA ASP A 140 -10.02 -5.74 4.49
C ASP A 140 -11.18 -5.18 5.33
N THR A 141 -11.62 -5.91 6.36
CA THR A 141 -12.71 -5.46 7.23
C THR A 141 -12.34 -4.18 7.99
N ALA A 142 -11.11 -4.11 8.51
CA ALA A 142 -10.63 -2.93 9.24
C ALA A 142 -10.41 -1.74 8.29
N TRP A 143 -9.94 -2.00 7.08
CA TRP A 143 -9.82 -1.00 6.02
C TRP A 143 -11.19 -0.43 5.64
N ARG A 144 -12.19 -1.28 5.36
CA ARG A 144 -13.55 -0.85 4.99
C ARG A 144 -14.21 -0.04 6.11
N ALA A 145 -14.18 -0.57 7.34
CA ALA A 145 -14.76 0.13 8.49
C ALA A 145 -14.13 1.53 8.70
N ARG A 146 -12.84 1.67 8.35
CA ARG A 146 -12.12 2.94 8.39
C ARG A 146 -12.51 3.86 7.25
N ASP A 147 -12.51 3.37 6.01
CA ASP A 147 -12.94 4.12 4.81
C ASP A 147 -14.38 4.66 5.02
N ASP A 148 -15.30 3.81 5.47
CA ASP A 148 -16.69 4.18 5.74
C ASP A 148 -16.81 5.27 6.81
N ARG A 149 -16.01 5.17 7.89
CA ARG A 149 -16.01 6.19 8.95
C ARG A 149 -15.55 7.54 8.43
N LEU A 150 -14.48 7.56 7.65
CA LEU A 150 -13.92 8.80 7.10
C LEU A 150 -14.86 9.43 6.08
N ARG A 151 -15.50 8.62 5.23
CA ARG A 151 -16.47 9.11 4.24
C ARG A 151 -17.73 9.71 4.85
N ARG A 152 -18.04 9.41 6.13
CA ARG A 152 -19.13 10.09 6.86
C ARG A 152 -18.79 11.51 7.28
N THR A 153 -17.51 11.86 7.37
CA THR A 153 -17.07 13.16 7.93
C THR A 153 -16.28 14.01 6.94
N ALA A 154 -15.65 13.40 5.94
CA ALA A 154 -14.89 14.08 4.90
C ALA A 154 -15.68 14.08 3.58
N ARG A 155 -15.60 15.20 2.85
CA ARG A 155 -16.13 15.34 1.49
C ARG A 155 -15.44 14.37 0.53
N SER A 156 -14.13 14.21 0.67
CA SER A 156 -13.33 13.26 -0.11
C SER A 156 -12.33 12.52 0.76
N VAL A 157 -12.13 11.24 0.46
CA VAL A 157 -11.16 10.36 1.12
C VAL A 157 -10.28 9.74 0.06
N THR A 158 -8.98 9.98 0.16
CA THR A 158 -7.98 9.34 -0.70
C THR A 158 -7.02 8.50 0.11
N TRP A 159 -6.83 7.25 -0.30
CA TRP A 159 -5.83 6.36 0.28
C TRP A 159 -4.51 6.45 -0.49
N LEU A 160 -3.40 6.52 0.25
CA LEU A 160 -2.03 6.47 -0.24
C LEU A 160 -1.34 5.26 0.39
N TYR A 161 -0.96 4.28 -0.42
CA TYR A 161 -0.41 3.01 0.06
C TYR A 161 1.12 3.02 0.04
N GLY A 162 1.73 2.98 1.22
CA GLY A 162 3.16 2.81 1.37
C GLY A 162 3.63 1.38 1.03
N PRO A 163 4.95 1.12 1.06
CA PRO A 163 5.52 -0.18 0.70
C PRO A 163 4.97 -1.36 1.51
N GLY A 164 4.66 -1.14 2.80
CA GLY A 164 4.05 -2.17 3.64
C GLY A 164 2.56 -2.42 3.38
N ALA A 165 1.95 -1.71 2.44
CA ALA A 165 0.53 -1.83 2.11
C ALA A 165 0.30 -2.09 0.61
N ASP A 166 1.29 -2.68 -0.07
CA ASP A 166 1.25 -2.90 -1.52
C ASP A 166 0.12 -3.82 -1.97
N ASP A 167 -0.15 -4.89 -1.22
CA ASP A 167 -1.27 -5.81 -1.49
C ASP A 167 -2.63 -5.12 -1.41
N ALA A 168 -2.78 -4.16 -0.48
CA ALA A 168 -4.00 -3.36 -0.37
C ALA A 168 -4.14 -2.42 -1.59
N ALA A 169 -3.03 -1.86 -2.09
CA ALA A 169 -3.02 -1.08 -3.32
C ALA A 169 -3.41 -1.94 -4.53
N ALA A 170 -2.88 -3.16 -4.65
CA ALA A 170 -3.22 -4.12 -5.70
C ALA A 170 -4.72 -4.44 -5.69
N THR A 171 -5.26 -4.68 -4.50
CA THR A 171 -6.67 -4.98 -4.28
C THR A 171 -7.56 -3.80 -4.65
N GLU A 172 -7.24 -2.58 -4.19
CA GLU A 172 -7.99 -1.39 -4.58
C GLU A 172 -7.91 -1.13 -6.09
N ALA A 173 -6.74 -1.28 -6.72
CA ALA A 173 -6.60 -1.12 -8.16
C ALA A 173 -7.45 -2.14 -8.95
N SER A 174 -7.50 -3.37 -8.48
CA SER A 174 -8.31 -4.44 -9.09
C SER A 174 -9.82 -4.16 -9.01
N VAL A 175 -10.28 -3.59 -7.89
CA VAL A 175 -11.72 -3.35 -7.62
C VAL A 175 -12.20 -2.00 -8.13
N ARG A 176 -11.41 -0.94 -7.91
CA ARG A 176 -11.77 0.47 -8.21
C ARG A 176 -11.06 1.02 -9.45
N GLY A 177 -10.28 0.18 -10.14
CA GLY A 177 -9.61 0.48 -11.39
C GLY A 177 -8.26 1.17 -11.29
N ALA A 178 -7.99 1.84 -10.16
CA ALA A 178 -6.68 2.38 -9.85
C ALA A 178 -6.49 2.57 -8.34
N ALA A 179 -5.24 2.50 -7.88
CA ALA A 179 -4.82 2.85 -6.53
C ALA A 179 -3.62 3.81 -6.57
N LEU A 180 -3.43 4.57 -5.48
CA LEU A 180 -2.29 5.46 -5.34
C LEU A 180 -1.27 4.86 -4.37
N SER A 181 -0.12 4.47 -4.89
CA SER A 181 1.03 4.06 -4.10
C SER A 181 1.87 5.27 -3.69
N LEU A 182 2.59 5.16 -2.58
CA LEU A 182 3.45 6.19 -2.03
C LEU A 182 4.82 5.60 -1.72
N ARG A 183 5.88 6.28 -2.13
CA ARG A 183 7.25 5.94 -1.72
C ARG A 183 8.07 7.18 -1.42
N ARG A 184 9.05 7.03 -0.53
CA ARG A 184 10.11 8.02 -0.32
C ARG A 184 11.01 8.07 -1.56
N HIS A 185 11.44 9.27 -1.92
CA HIS A 185 12.52 9.48 -2.89
C HIS A 185 13.28 10.72 -2.46
N ASP A 186 14.53 10.52 -2.07
CA ASP A 186 15.39 11.55 -1.50
C ASP A 186 14.67 12.25 -0.32
N ARG A 187 14.60 13.58 -0.38
CA ARG A 187 13.84 14.40 0.59
C ARG A 187 12.34 14.48 0.28
N GLY A 188 11.89 14.05 -0.91
CA GLY A 188 10.52 14.17 -1.38
C GLY A 188 9.70 12.87 -1.40
N LEU A 189 8.60 12.90 -2.15
CA LEU A 189 7.68 11.77 -2.32
C LEU A 189 7.49 11.48 -3.81
N LEU A 190 7.34 10.20 -4.13
CA LEU A 190 6.78 9.76 -5.39
C LEU A 190 5.40 9.16 -5.15
N VAL A 191 4.46 9.53 -6.01
CA VAL A 191 3.11 8.97 -6.06
C VAL A 191 3.04 8.05 -7.27
N GLY A 192 2.64 6.81 -7.04
CA GLY A 192 2.48 5.79 -8.06
C GLY A 192 1.01 5.61 -8.39
N VAL A 193 0.64 5.74 -9.66
CA VAL A 193 -0.69 5.30 -10.11
C VAL A 193 -0.57 3.83 -10.49
N ARG A 194 -1.15 2.94 -9.69
CA ARG A 194 -1.28 1.51 -9.99
C ARG A 194 -2.57 1.26 -10.74
N ASP A 195 -2.51 0.65 -11.92
CA ASP A 195 -3.69 0.21 -12.67
C ASP A 195 -4.13 -1.22 -12.29
N ALA A 196 -5.33 -1.63 -12.73
CA ALA A 196 -5.85 -2.98 -12.48
C ALA A 196 -5.03 -4.13 -13.14
N GLY A 197 -4.04 -3.81 -13.97
CA GLY A 197 -3.09 -4.76 -14.56
C GLY A 197 -1.74 -4.74 -13.84
N ASP A 198 -1.69 -4.18 -12.63
CA ASP A 198 -0.52 -4.09 -11.74
C ASP A 198 0.63 -3.21 -12.25
N ARG A 199 0.40 -2.43 -13.31
CA ARG A 199 1.41 -1.48 -13.78
C ARG A 199 1.38 -0.23 -12.92
N VAL A 200 2.56 0.22 -12.49
CA VAL A 200 2.71 1.41 -11.65
C VAL A 200 3.45 2.51 -12.41
N ARG A 201 2.80 3.66 -12.58
CA ARG A 201 3.43 4.88 -13.10
C ARG A 201 3.81 5.79 -11.94
N TRP A 202 5.11 5.93 -11.67
CA TRP A 202 5.63 6.82 -10.63
C TRP A 202 5.82 8.24 -11.15
N VAL A 203 5.32 9.21 -10.40
CA VAL A 203 5.52 10.64 -10.63
C VAL A 203 5.96 11.34 -9.35
N ARG A 204 6.65 12.47 -9.47
CA ARG A 204 6.95 13.33 -8.33
C ARG A 204 5.65 13.89 -7.76
N SER A 205 5.55 14.00 -6.43
CA SER A 205 4.35 14.55 -5.78
C SER A 205 4.02 15.98 -6.25
N ALA A 206 5.03 16.75 -6.69
CA ALA A 206 4.82 18.08 -7.29
C ALA A 206 3.97 18.06 -8.59
N ALA A 207 3.86 16.92 -9.27
CA ALA A 207 2.97 16.74 -10.42
C ALA A 207 1.55 16.28 -10.02
N CYS A 208 1.30 16.06 -8.74
CA CYS A 208 0.02 15.70 -8.17
C CYS A 208 -0.60 16.90 -7.45
N ALA A 209 -1.92 16.98 -7.43
CA ALA A 209 -2.64 18.02 -6.69
C ALA A 209 -3.71 17.43 -5.78
N LEU A 210 -3.84 17.98 -4.58
CA LEU A 210 -4.99 17.73 -3.71
C LEU A 210 -6.10 18.73 -4.04
N THR A 211 -7.28 18.20 -4.37
CA THR A 211 -8.48 18.96 -4.70
C THR A 211 -9.62 18.60 -3.74
N ALA A 212 -10.75 19.28 -3.85
CA ALA A 212 -11.95 18.94 -3.07
C ALA A 212 -12.47 17.52 -3.35
N ASP A 213 -12.15 16.95 -4.52
CA ASP A 213 -12.57 15.60 -4.93
C ASP A 213 -11.49 14.54 -4.66
N GLY A 214 -10.39 14.93 -4.00
CA GLY A 214 -9.28 14.06 -3.62
C GLY A 214 -7.99 14.34 -4.39
N VAL A 215 -7.05 13.39 -4.34
CA VAL A 215 -5.76 13.52 -5.04
C VAL A 215 -5.93 13.24 -6.53
N THR A 216 -5.38 14.14 -7.33
CA THR A 216 -5.18 13.98 -8.76
C THR A 216 -3.73 13.66 -9.04
N ALA A 217 -3.48 12.72 -9.97
CA ALA A 217 -2.15 12.34 -10.40
C ALA A 217 -2.17 12.01 -11.90
N PRO A 218 -1.10 12.34 -12.66
CA PRO A 218 -0.98 11.96 -14.06
C PRO A 218 -1.20 10.46 -14.29
N GLY A 219 -2.15 10.10 -15.16
CA GLY A 219 -2.51 8.71 -15.46
C GLY A 219 -3.63 8.12 -14.60
N LEU A 220 -4.08 8.81 -13.53
CA LEU A 220 -5.10 8.28 -12.62
C LEU A 220 -6.48 8.16 -13.29
N ALA A 221 -6.90 9.20 -14.02
CA ALA A 221 -8.19 9.20 -14.71
C ALA A 221 -8.20 8.17 -15.85
N GLU A 222 -7.11 8.08 -16.59
CA GLU A 222 -6.92 7.14 -17.69
C GLU A 222 -6.93 5.69 -17.20
N ALA A 223 -6.26 5.39 -16.08
CA ALA A 223 -6.28 4.05 -15.48
C ALA A 223 -7.70 3.63 -15.07
N ARG A 224 -8.45 4.54 -14.43
CA ARG A 224 -9.85 4.31 -14.05
C ARG A 224 -10.75 4.12 -15.27
N ALA A 225 -10.64 4.98 -16.28
CA ALA A 225 -11.43 4.87 -17.51
C ALA A 225 -11.16 3.55 -18.24
N ALA A 226 -9.90 3.13 -18.35
CA ALA A 226 -9.54 1.87 -18.97
C ALA A 226 -10.08 0.66 -18.18
N HIS A 227 -10.15 0.73 -16.85
CA HIS A 227 -10.81 -0.30 -16.05
C HIS A 227 -12.32 -0.37 -16.33
N VAL A 228 -13.02 0.77 -16.35
CA VAL A 228 -14.46 0.83 -16.65
C VAL A 228 -14.74 0.21 -18.02
N GLN A 229 -13.96 0.57 -19.04
CA GLN A 229 -14.08 0.01 -20.39
C GLN A 229 -13.89 -1.52 -20.40
N ARG A 230 -12.83 -2.03 -19.75
CA ARG A 230 -12.59 -3.48 -19.66
C ARG A 230 -13.70 -4.21 -18.91
N SER A 231 -14.21 -3.62 -17.82
CA SER A 231 -15.29 -4.20 -17.03
C SER A 231 -16.60 -4.25 -17.81
N ALA A 232 -16.94 -3.19 -18.56
CA ALA A 232 -18.09 -3.18 -19.47
C ALA A 232 -17.96 -4.26 -20.57
N ALA A 233 -16.80 -4.33 -21.23
CA ALA A 233 -16.55 -5.33 -22.27
C ALA A 233 -16.68 -6.78 -21.74
N ARG A 234 -16.20 -7.06 -20.53
CA ARG A 234 -16.36 -8.37 -19.87
C ARG A 234 -17.82 -8.68 -19.56
N GLN A 235 -18.58 -7.71 -19.03
CA GLN A 235 -19.99 -7.89 -18.75
C GLN A 235 -20.79 -8.17 -20.03
N ASP A 236 -20.50 -7.45 -21.12
CA ASP A 236 -21.15 -7.68 -22.40
C ASP A 236 -20.81 -9.04 -23.00
N ALA A 237 -19.54 -9.47 -22.89
CA ALA A 237 -19.12 -10.81 -23.32
C ALA A 237 -19.85 -11.90 -22.52
N ALA A 238 -19.94 -11.77 -21.19
CA ALA A 238 -20.67 -12.70 -20.34
C ALA A 238 -22.17 -12.76 -20.69
N ARG A 239 -22.80 -11.60 -20.95
CA ARG A 239 -24.20 -11.53 -21.39
C ARG A 239 -24.41 -12.23 -22.74
N ARG A 240 -23.49 -12.07 -23.70
CA ARG A 240 -23.56 -12.77 -24.99
C ARG A 240 -23.42 -14.28 -24.83
N ALA A 241 -22.44 -14.74 -24.04
CA ALA A 241 -22.25 -16.16 -23.77
C ALA A 241 -23.47 -16.80 -23.09
N ALA A 242 -24.06 -16.13 -22.09
CA ALA A 242 -25.27 -16.60 -21.42
C ALA A 242 -26.47 -16.72 -22.38
N ARG A 243 -26.63 -15.75 -23.30
CA ARG A 243 -27.68 -15.81 -24.34
C ARG A 243 -27.46 -16.95 -25.32
N GLN A 244 -26.21 -17.22 -25.72
CA GLN A 244 -25.88 -18.35 -26.60
C GLN A 244 -26.17 -19.68 -25.90
N ALA A 245 -25.71 -19.87 -24.67
CA ALA A 245 -25.98 -21.08 -23.88
C ALA A 245 -27.50 -21.31 -23.70
N ALA A 246 -28.28 -20.27 -23.41
CA ALA A 246 -29.74 -20.39 -23.30
C ALA A 246 -30.40 -20.82 -24.62
N ARG A 247 -29.92 -20.31 -25.76
CA ARG A 247 -30.40 -20.71 -27.10
C ARG A 247 -30.07 -22.17 -27.39
N GLU A 248 -28.85 -22.62 -27.08
CA GLU A 248 -28.44 -24.01 -27.29
C GLU A 248 -29.26 -24.99 -26.44
N VAL A 249 -29.52 -24.66 -25.17
CA VAL A 249 -30.39 -25.46 -24.29
C VAL A 249 -31.81 -25.53 -24.89
N ALA A 250 -32.39 -24.40 -25.29
CA ALA A 250 -33.72 -24.37 -25.90
C ALA A 250 -33.80 -25.17 -27.21
N GLN A 251 -32.75 -25.16 -28.03
CA GLN A 251 -32.67 -25.97 -29.26
C GLN A 251 -32.56 -27.47 -28.96
N ARG A 252 -31.79 -27.88 -27.95
CA ARG A 252 -31.70 -29.29 -27.53
C ARG A 252 -33.05 -29.80 -27.01
N SER A 253 -33.77 -29.01 -26.22
CA SER A 253 -35.11 -29.38 -25.73
C SER A 253 -36.17 -29.44 -26.84
N ARG A 254 -35.93 -28.79 -27.99
CA ARG A 254 -36.83 -28.81 -29.16
C ARG A 254 -36.51 -29.90 -30.17
N ARG A 255 -35.41 -30.65 -30.05
CA ARG A 255 -35.14 -31.82 -30.92
C ARG A 255 -36.07 -32.97 -30.49
N PRO A 256 -37.09 -33.33 -31.29
CA PRO A 256 -37.87 -34.54 -31.04
C PRO A 256 -37.02 -35.73 -31.51
N GLY A 257 -36.72 -36.69 -30.64
CA GLY A 257 -36.00 -37.90 -31.08
C GLY A 257 -35.11 -38.63 -30.08
N ALA A 258 -35.23 -38.40 -28.77
CA ALA A 258 -34.85 -39.45 -27.82
C ALA A 258 -36.07 -40.34 -27.64
N VAL A 259 -36.14 -41.42 -28.42
CA VAL A 259 -37.12 -42.49 -28.24
C VAL A 259 -37.03 -42.92 -26.77
N PRO A 260 -38.14 -42.94 -26.00
CA PRO A 260 -38.12 -43.53 -24.67
C PRO A 260 -37.64 -44.97 -24.83
N TRP A 261 -36.54 -45.32 -24.18
CA TRP A 261 -36.21 -46.70 -23.94
C TRP A 261 -37.42 -47.30 -23.19
N ASP A 262 -38.17 -48.16 -23.86
CA ASP A 262 -39.30 -48.81 -23.21
C ASP A 262 -38.73 -49.97 -22.40
N VAL A 263 -38.61 -49.76 -21.10
CA VAL A 263 -38.15 -50.75 -20.10
C VAL A 263 -38.99 -52.03 -20.14
N ARG A 264 -40.18 -51.97 -20.75
CA ARG A 264 -41.19 -53.03 -20.65
C ARG A 264 -41.03 -54.16 -21.64
N THR A 265 -40.24 -54.03 -22.71
CA THR A 265 -40.19 -55.08 -23.75
C THR A 265 -38.94 -55.93 -23.77
N GLY A 266 -37.90 -55.64 -22.98
CA GLY A 266 -36.85 -56.61 -22.62
C GLY A 266 -36.27 -57.48 -23.75
N THR A 267 -36.22 -57.00 -25.00
CA THR A 267 -35.78 -57.82 -26.13
C THR A 267 -34.67 -57.11 -26.88
N LEU A 268 -33.45 -57.64 -26.74
CA LEU A 268 -32.32 -57.31 -27.59
C LEU A 268 -32.59 -57.85 -29.00
N PRO A 269 -32.43 -57.05 -30.08
CA PRO A 269 -32.42 -57.60 -31.42
C PRO A 269 -31.15 -58.44 -31.61
N TYR A 270 -31.32 -59.76 -31.61
CA TYR A 270 -30.26 -60.70 -31.99
C TYR A 270 -30.06 -60.62 -33.51
N PRO A 271 -28.81 -60.57 -34.02
CA PRO A 271 -28.55 -60.75 -35.43
C PRO A 271 -28.68 -62.24 -35.79
N ALA A 272 -29.55 -62.56 -36.74
CA ALA A 272 -29.61 -63.90 -37.32
C ALA A 272 -28.40 -64.10 -38.25
N ALA A 273 -27.58 -65.11 -37.94
CA ALA A 273 -26.58 -65.68 -38.83
C ALA A 273 -26.90 -67.18 -38.99
N GLY A 274 -26.87 -67.65 -40.24
CA GLY A 274 -26.96 -69.07 -40.60
C GLY A 274 -28.32 -69.50 -41.11
#